data_AF-A0A959Z0P2-F1
#
_entry.id   AF-A0A959Z0P2-F1
#
_cell.length_a   1.000
_cell.length_b   1.000
_cell.length_c   1.000
_cell.angle_alpha   90.00
_cell.angle_beta   90.00
_cell.angle_gamma   90.00
#
_symmetry.space_group_name_H-M   'P 1'
#
loop_
_entity.id
_entity.type
_entity.pdbx_description
1 polymer ?
#
loop_
_entity_poly.entity_id
_entity_poly.type
_entity_poly.pdbx_seq_one_letter_code
_entity_poly.pdbx_strand_id
1 'polypeptide(L)'
;MPEGALIVSAHIQFTSAGQGDVDPVELIVSAEIDADASPISWAPFDLSGRVRSDTISWQPQPWGGAGSAGPEQRTPDLSAMVQEVVDLPGWQANNAMLFLVFGSGRRQAFSFEMDPQSAPELCISYIIPDPVPDCLGVLDGPNMPGAPCDDGDPATGGDAWSAACECIGALLDCEGVPGGASLPGSGCDDGNALTENDAWDASCNCIGDLLP
;
A
#
# COMPACT_ATOMS: atom_id res chain seq x y z
N MET A 1 5.83 15.69 2.83
CA MET A 1 5.08 14.49 3.27
C MET A 1 6.06 13.34 3.36
N PRO A 2 6.19 12.66 4.51
CA PRO A 2 7.16 11.60 4.69
C PRO A 2 6.79 10.36 3.88
N GLU A 3 7.80 9.54 3.58
CA GLU A 3 7.62 8.19 3.04
C GLU A 3 6.85 7.32 4.06
N GLY A 4 6.01 6.40 3.58
CA GLY A 4 5.20 5.52 4.43
C GLY A 4 4.00 6.20 5.11
N ALA A 5 3.70 7.45 4.76
CA ALA A 5 2.51 8.14 5.26
C ALA A 5 1.22 7.49 4.71
N LEU A 6 0.25 7.24 5.59
CA LEU A 6 -1.11 6.88 5.20
C LEU A 6 -1.98 8.14 5.16
N ILE A 7 -2.49 8.47 3.98
CA ILE A 7 -3.30 9.67 3.74
C ILE A 7 -4.74 9.43 4.21
N VAL A 8 -5.16 10.21 5.22
CA VAL A 8 -6.50 10.13 5.79
C VAL A 8 -7.49 11.01 5.02
N SER A 9 -7.05 12.20 4.61
CA SER A 9 -7.83 13.12 3.78
C SER A 9 -6.90 14.08 3.07
N ALA A 10 -7.22 14.47 1.84
CA ALA A 10 -6.50 15.52 1.13
C ALA A 10 -7.45 16.39 0.31
N HIS A 11 -7.22 17.70 0.27
CA HIS A 11 -7.95 18.59 -0.64
C HIS A 11 -7.11 19.80 -0.99
N ILE A 12 -7.36 20.40 -2.14
CA ILE A 12 -6.81 21.72 -2.48
C ILE A 12 -7.81 22.77 -2.03
N GLN A 13 -7.36 23.68 -1.15
CA GLN A 13 -8.10 24.87 -0.77
C GLN A 13 -7.72 26.01 -1.72
N PHE A 14 -8.70 26.56 -2.43
CA PHE A 14 -8.53 27.77 -3.22
C PHE A 14 -9.06 28.99 -2.46
N THR A 15 -8.54 30.17 -2.80
CA THR A 15 -9.11 31.47 -2.42
C THR A 15 -9.68 32.13 -3.66
N SER A 16 -10.96 32.52 -3.62
CA SER A 16 -11.62 33.18 -4.75
C SER A 16 -10.98 34.53 -5.06
N ALA A 17 -10.58 34.77 -6.30
CA ALA A 17 -10.11 36.06 -6.80
C ALA A 17 -11.21 36.85 -7.54
N GLY A 18 -12.28 36.17 -7.97
CA GLY A 18 -13.36 36.73 -8.76
C GLY A 18 -14.56 37.22 -7.95
N GLN A 19 -15.43 37.97 -8.62
CA GLN A 19 -16.76 38.34 -8.12
C GLN A 19 -17.80 37.75 -9.07
N GLY A 20 -18.88 37.17 -8.53
CA GLY A 20 -20.01 36.71 -9.33
C GLY A 20 -19.75 35.43 -10.15
N ASP A 21 -18.80 34.58 -9.74
CA ASP A 21 -18.59 33.25 -10.32
C ASP A 21 -19.68 32.28 -9.82
N VAL A 22 -20.91 32.49 -10.27
CA VAL A 22 -22.11 31.77 -9.81
C VAL A 22 -22.65 30.76 -10.82
N ASP A 23 -22.21 30.84 -12.08
CA ASP A 23 -22.62 29.90 -13.11
C ASP A 23 -22.15 28.47 -12.79
N PRO A 24 -22.88 27.43 -13.23
CA PRO A 24 -22.45 26.04 -13.07
C PRO A 24 -21.10 25.77 -13.73
N VAL A 25 -20.30 24.91 -13.09
CA VAL A 25 -18.96 24.52 -13.55
C VAL A 25 -18.80 23.02 -13.34
N GLU A 26 -18.20 22.37 -14.33
CA GLU A 26 -17.78 20.97 -14.25
C GLU A 26 -16.27 20.93 -14.44
N LEU A 27 -15.54 20.62 -13.37
CA LEU A 27 -14.10 20.43 -13.37
C LEU A 27 -13.77 18.97 -13.13
N ILE A 28 -12.57 18.60 -13.52
CA ILE A 28 -11.98 17.29 -13.34
C ILE A 28 -10.58 17.52 -12.77
N VAL A 29 -10.25 16.77 -11.73
CA VAL A 29 -8.94 16.79 -11.08
C VAL A 29 -8.23 15.47 -11.38
N SER A 30 -6.94 15.55 -11.71
CA SER A 30 -6.00 14.42 -11.77
C SER A 30 -4.65 14.84 -11.23
N ALA A 31 -3.84 13.89 -10.79
CA ALA A 31 -2.43 14.11 -10.45
C ALA A 31 -1.53 13.55 -11.55
N GLU A 32 -0.29 14.04 -11.63
CA GLU A 32 0.78 13.39 -12.37
C GLU A 32 1.30 12.17 -11.60
N ILE A 33 1.56 11.07 -12.31
CA ILE A 33 2.20 9.88 -11.76
C ILE A 33 3.71 10.03 -11.92
N ASP A 34 4.29 10.87 -11.06
CA ASP A 34 5.73 11.09 -10.90
C ASP A 34 6.02 11.34 -9.41
N ALA A 35 7.04 10.67 -8.89
CA ALA A 35 7.43 10.78 -7.48
C ALA A 35 8.10 12.12 -7.15
N ASP A 36 8.61 12.86 -8.15
CA ASP A 36 9.10 14.24 -8.01
C ASP A 36 8.78 15.04 -9.29
N ALA A 37 7.56 15.58 -9.34
CA ALA A 37 7.04 16.23 -10.53
C ALA A 37 7.95 17.37 -11.00
N SER A 38 8.44 17.25 -12.24
CA SER A 38 9.30 18.28 -12.84
C SER A 38 8.56 19.61 -13.00
N PRO A 39 9.23 20.76 -12.82
CA PRO A 39 8.63 22.08 -13.02
C PRO A 39 7.93 22.21 -14.37
N ILE A 40 6.81 22.92 -14.40
CA ILE A 40 6.08 23.21 -15.64
C ILE A 40 6.93 24.16 -16.50
N SER A 41 7.03 23.84 -17.79
CA SER A 41 7.81 24.56 -18.78
C SER A 41 6.96 25.03 -19.95
N TRP A 42 7.59 25.77 -20.87
CA TRP A 42 6.96 26.22 -22.12
C TRP A 42 7.13 25.21 -23.27
N ALA A 43 7.63 24.00 -22.99
CA ALA A 43 7.81 22.98 -24.01
C ALA A 43 6.45 22.58 -24.61
N PRO A 44 6.36 22.37 -25.94
CA PRO A 44 5.15 21.84 -26.55
C PRO A 44 4.73 20.52 -25.87
N PHE A 45 3.44 20.42 -25.58
CA PHE A 45 2.81 19.24 -24.98
C PHE A 45 3.20 18.90 -23.54
N ASP A 46 3.93 19.76 -22.82
CA ASP A 46 4.38 19.49 -21.43
C ASP A 46 3.25 18.90 -20.57
N LEU A 47 2.17 19.65 -20.35
CA LEU A 47 1.06 19.18 -19.51
C LEU A 47 0.28 18.00 -20.11
N SER A 48 0.10 17.97 -21.43
CA SER A 48 -0.69 16.91 -22.09
C SER A 48 0.04 15.59 -22.21
N GLY A 49 1.38 15.60 -22.15
CA GLY A 49 2.24 14.42 -22.25
C GLY A 49 2.52 13.73 -20.92
N ARG A 50 2.20 14.37 -19.78
CA ARG A 50 2.39 13.79 -18.45
C ARG A 50 1.50 12.58 -18.24
N VAL A 51 2.04 11.53 -17.63
CA VAL A 51 1.28 10.35 -17.19
C VAL A 51 0.42 10.77 -15.99
N ARG A 52 -0.86 10.40 -15.98
CA ARG A 52 -1.82 10.90 -14.99
C ARG A 52 -2.50 9.76 -14.25
N SER A 53 -2.90 10.06 -13.02
CA SER A 53 -3.78 9.23 -12.21
C SER A 53 -5.16 9.09 -12.85
N ASP A 54 -5.99 8.26 -12.23
CA ASP A 54 -7.44 8.33 -12.40
C ASP A 54 -7.98 9.74 -12.06
N THR A 55 -9.18 10.03 -12.54
CA THR A 55 -9.78 11.37 -12.45
C THR A 55 -10.90 11.45 -11.43
N ILE A 56 -11.02 12.60 -10.76
CA ILE A 56 -12.14 12.91 -9.85
C ILE A 56 -12.93 14.09 -10.42
N SER A 57 -14.24 13.92 -10.60
CA SER A 57 -15.14 15.02 -10.97
C SER A 57 -15.34 15.99 -9.80
N TRP A 58 -15.33 17.28 -10.11
CA TRP A 58 -15.53 18.36 -9.15
C TRP A 58 -16.50 19.40 -9.70
N GLN A 59 -17.62 19.57 -9.01
CA GLN A 59 -18.63 20.59 -9.30
C GLN A 59 -18.60 21.66 -8.19
N PRO A 60 -17.67 22.63 -8.26
CA PRO A 60 -17.57 23.66 -7.23
C PRO A 60 -18.85 24.48 -7.15
N GLN A 61 -19.30 24.70 -5.91
CA GLN A 61 -20.40 25.61 -5.65
C GLN A 61 -20.05 27.05 -6.10
N PRO A 62 -21.05 27.94 -6.21
CA PRO A 62 -20.83 29.34 -6.55
C PRO A 62 -19.76 30.02 -5.68
N TRP A 63 -18.83 30.78 -6.27
CA TRP A 63 -17.85 31.59 -5.52
C TRP A 63 -18.37 33.02 -5.41
N GLY A 64 -19.23 33.24 -4.40
CA GLY A 64 -20.03 34.45 -4.26
C GLY A 64 -19.27 35.75 -3.97
N GLY A 65 -17.99 35.69 -3.57
CA GLY A 65 -17.18 36.88 -3.34
C GLY A 65 -15.68 36.63 -3.29
N ALA A 66 -14.90 37.61 -3.75
CA ALA A 66 -13.44 37.56 -3.70
C ALA A 66 -12.93 37.52 -2.24
N GLY A 67 -11.83 36.81 -2.03
CA GLY A 67 -11.25 36.53 -0.72
C GLY A 67 -11.90 35.36 0.04
N SER A 68 -12.98 34.77 -0.49
CA SER A 68 -13.61 33.60 0.14
C SER A 68 -12.72 32.36 0.00
N ALA A 69 -12.46 31.67 1.12
CA ALA A 69 -11.71 30.41 1.20
C ALA A 69 -12.44 29.42 2.12
N GLY A 70 -13.68 29.08 1.77
CA GLY A 70 -14.52 28.16 2.51
C GLY A 70 -14.61 26.78 1.87
N PRO A 71 -15.50 25.90 2.37
CA PRO A 71 -15.75 24.57 1.79
C PRO A 71 -16.16 24.59 0.31
N GLU A 72 -16.80 25.68 -0.15
CA GLU A 72 -17.22 25.87 -1.55
C GLU A 72 -16.03 26.06 -2.52
N GLN A 73 -14.87 26.45 -2.00
CA GLN A 73 -13.62 26.64 -2.73
C GLN A 73 -12.65 25.46 -2.54
N ARG A 74 -13.10 24.32 -2.03
CA ARG A 74 -12.29 23.11 -1.86
C ARG A 74 -12.60 22.09 -2.95
N THR A 75 -11.59 21.34 -3.36
CA THR A 75 -11.80 20.11 -4.15
C THR A 75 -12.56 19.06 -3.33
N PRO A 76 -13.09 18.00 -3.98
CA PRO A 76 -13.45 16.77 -3.28
C PRO A 76 -12.21 16.16 -2.62
N ASP A 77 -12.42 15.11 -1.84
CA ASP A 77 -11.31 14.39 -1.22
C ASP A 77 -10.41 13.74 -2.30
N LEU A 78 -9.13 14.08 -2.25
CA LEU A 78 -8.06 13.64 -3.13
C LEU A 78 -7.17 12.61 -2.45
N SER A 79 -7.54 12.11 -1.26
CA SER A 79 -6.71 11.21 -0.44
C SER A 79 -6.14 10.03 -1.24
N ALA A 80 -6.98 9.32 -2.00
CA ALA A 80 -6.55 8.18 -2.82
C ALA A 80 -5.53 8.57 -3.90
N MET A 81 -5.73 9.72 -4.55
CA MET A 81 -4.85 10.24 -5.59
C MET A 81 -3.50 10.69 -5.01
N VAL A 82 -3.52 11.34 -3.83
CA VAL A 82 -2.29 11.71 -3.10
C VAL A 82 -1.55 10.46 -2.63
N GLN A 83 -2.26 9.46 -2.11
CA GLN A 83 -1.67 8.19 -1.68
C GLN A 83 -0.97 7.49 -2.85
N GLU A 84 -1.61 7.43 -4.02
CA GLU A 84 -1.02 6.82 -5.22
C GLU A 84 0.34 7.42 -5.57
N VAL A 85 0.49 8.74 -5.50
CA VAL A 85 1.76 9.43 -5.79
C VAL A 85 2.81 9.21 -4.69
N VAL A 86 2.38 9.17 -3.42
CA VAL A 86 3.28 8.93 -2.27
C VAL A 86 3.84 7.52 -2.25
N ASP A 87 3.05 6.56 -2.73
CA ASP A 87 3.44 5.14 -2.78
C ASP A 87 4.37 4.85 -3.98
N LEU A 88 4.64 5.84 -4.84
CA LEU A 88 5.55 5.65 -5.96
C LEU A 88 6.99 5.41 -5.47
N PRO A 89 7.71 4.45 -6.08
CA PRO A 89 9.14 4.29 -5.84
C PRO A 89 9.89 5.59 -6.10
N GLY A 90 10.66 6.05 -5.12
CA GLY A 90 11.43 7.28 -5.21
C GLY A 90 10.76 8.52 -4.61
N TRP A 91 9.55 8.39 -4.05
CA TRP A 91 8.95 9.48 -3.27
C TRP A 91 9.85 9.82 -2.07
N GLN A 92 10.13 11.10 -1.88
CA GLN A 92 10.88 11.62 -0.74
C GLN A 92 10.15 12.80 -0.12
N ALA A 93 10.46 13.06 1.15
CA ALA A 93 9.93 14.22 1.84
C ALA A 93 10.32 15.52 1.10
N ASN A 94 9.29 16.29 0.74
CA ASN A 94 9.35 17.57 0.02
C ASN A 94 9.48 17.47 -1.51
N ASN A 95 9.35 16.26 -2.07
CA ASN A 95 9.16 16.14 -3.52
C ASN A 95 7.90 16.88 -3.98
N ALA A 96 7.94 17.32 -5.23
CA ALA A 96 6.84 18.04 -5.85
C ALA A 96 5.74 17.07 -6.30
N MET A 97 4.49 17.49 -6.13
CA MET A 97 3.31 16.83 -6.67
C MET A 97 2.58 17.81 -7.59
N LEU A 98 2.23 17.37 -8.80
CA LEU A 98 1.52 18.18 -9.77
C LEU A 98 0.07 17.73 -9.89
N PHE A 99 -0.86 18.68 -9.72
CA PHE A 99 -2.28 18.49 -10.00
C PHE A 99 -2.67 19.23 -11.27
N LEU A 100 -3.55 18.59 -12.04
CA LEU A 100 -4.15 19.17 -13.22
C LEU A 100 -5.65 19.31 -12.96
N VAL A 101 -6.15 20.54 -13.13
CA VAL A 101 -7.58 20.85 -13.04
C VAL A 101 -8.03 21.38 -14.39
N PHE A 102 -8.98 20.70 -15.01
CA PHE A 102 -9.48 21.04 -16.35
C PHE A 102 -10.99 20.77 -16.43
N GLY A 103 -11.66 21.31 -17.43
CA GLY A 103 -13.10 21.14 -17.57
C GLY A 103 -13.77 22.30 -18.28
N SER A 104 -15.00 22.61 -17.89
CA SER A 104 -15.84 23.65 -18.47
C SER A 104 -16.45 24.55 -17.41
N GLY A 105 -16.68 25.81 -17.77
CA GLY A 105 -17.11 26.86 -16.83
C GLY A 105 -15.93 27.63 -16.24
N ARG A 106 -16.18 28.45 -15.23
CA ARG A 106 -15.17 29.34 -14.65
C ARG A 106 -15.29 29.46 -13.12
N ARG A 107 -14.14 29.31 -12.46
CA ARG A 107 -13.85 29.79 -11.11
C ARG A 107 -12.51 30.49 -11.14
N GLN A 108 -12.42 31.70 -10.60
CA GLN A 108 -11.18 32.46 -10.55
C GLN A 108 -10.57 32.36 -9.15
N ALA A 109 -9.37 31.80 -9.05
CA ALA A 109 -8.60 31.72 -7.80
C ALA A 109 -7.37 32.62 -7.86
N PHE A 110 -6.87 33.04 -6.69
CA PHE A 110 -5.55 33.65 -6.59
C PHE A 110 -4.48 32.63 -6.98
N SER A 111 -3.44 33.09 -7.68
CA SER A 111 -2.21 32.31 -7.90
C SER A 111 -1.13 32.77 -6.93
N PHE A 112 -0.07 31.97 -6.79
CA PHE A 112 1.09 32.34 -5.97
C PHE A 112 1.72 33.67 -6.40
N GLU A 113 1.84 33.92 -7.71
CA GLU A 113 2.43 35.15 -8.25
C GLU A 113 1.52 36.37 -8.05
N MET A 114 0.20 36.17 -7.96
CA MET A 114 -0.75 37.25 -7.72
C MET A 114 -0.80 37.62 -6.24
N ASP A 115 -0.91 36.63 -5.37
CA ASP A 115 -0.88 36.79 -3.92
C ASP A 115 -0.44 35.47 -3.23
N PRO A 116 0.80 35.39 -2.72
CA PRO A 116 1.30 34.20 -2.04
C PRO A 116 0.50 33.80 -0.80
N GLN A 117 -0.17 34.75 -0.12
CA GLN A 117 -0.97 34.45 1.08
C GLN A 117 -2.33 33.84 0.76
N SER A 118 -2.80 34.03 -0.48
CA SER A 118 -4.10 33.55 -0.95
C SER A 118 -3.96 32.43 -1.99
N ALA A 119 -2.73 31.98 -2.26
CA ALA A 119 -2.43 30.94 -3.23
C ALA A 119 -3.11 29.61 -2.87
N PRO A 120 -3.34 28.71 -3.84
CA PRO A 120 -3.94 27.42 -3.56
C PRO A 120 -3.03 26.59 -2.65
N GLU A 121 -3.61 26.00 -1.61
CA GLU A 121 -2.88 25.16 -0.66
C GLU A 121 -3.39 23.72 -0.73
N LEU A 122 -2.46 22.76 -0.78
CA LEU A 122 -2.79 21.35 -0.61
C LEU A 122 -2.84 21.03 0.89
N CYS A 123 -4.03 20.82 1.42
CA CYS A 123 -4.26 20.46 2.81
C CYS A 123 -4.33 18.94 2.94
N ILE A 124 -3.39 18.34 3.68
CA ILE A 124 -3.30 16.88 3.86
C ILE A 124 -3.36 16.56 5.36
N SER A 125 -4.22 15.61 5.71
CA SER A 125 -4.18 14.91 7.00
C SER A 125 -3.66 13.50 6.75
N TYR A 126 -2.63 13.10 7.47
CA TYR A 126 -2.01 11.78 7.36
C TYR A 126 -1.63 11.25 8.73
N ILE A 127 -1.47 9.94 8.81
CA ILE A 127 -0.82 9.28 9.95
C ILE A 127 0.47 8.64 9.45
N ILE A 128 1.50 8.68 10.29
CA ILE A 128 2.68 7.84 10.11
C ILE A 128 2.41 6.62 10.99
N PRO A 129 2.25 5.42 10.42
CA PRO A 129 2.16 4.22 11.25
C PRO A 129 3.44 4.11 12.08
N ASP A 130 3.29 3.85 13.39
CA ASP A 130 4.44 3.63 14.25
C ASP A 130 5.20 2.40 13.73
N PRO A 131 6.53 2.49 13.59
CA PRO A 131 7.32 1.35 13.16
C PRO A 131 7.13 0.21 14.16
N VAL A 132 6.75 -0.96 13.68
CA VAL A 132 6.47 -2.11 14.54
C VAL A 132 7.77 -2.89 14.71
N PRO A 133 8.26 -3.13 15.94
CA PRO A 133 9.38 -4.03 16.14
C PRO A 133 9.02 -5.43 15.68
N ASP A 134 9.92 -6.05 14.92
CA ASP A 134 9.83 -7.47 14.58
C ASP A 134 10.13 -8.35 15.82
N CYS A 135 10.09 -9.67 15.64
CA CYS A 135 10.35 -10.61 16.73
C CYS A 135 11.78 -10.56 17.30
N LEU A 136 12.71 -9.86 16.64
CA LEU A 136 14.06 -9.58 17.15
C LEU A 136 14.20 -8.15 17.69
N GLY A 137 13.11 -7.38 17.75
CA GLY A 137 13.10 -5.99 18.21
C GLY A 137 13.64 -4.99 17.18
N VAL A 138 13.78 -5.40 15.92
CA VAL A 138 14.19 -4.51 14.82
C VAL A 138 12.95 -3.81 14.28
N LEU A 139 12.94 -2.48 14.30
CA LEU A 139 11.86 -1.67 13.74
C LEU A 139 11.69 -1.97 12.24
N ASP A 140 10.46 -2.33 11.85
CA ASP A 140 10.07 -2.77 10.50
C ASP A 140 10.98 -3.89 9.95
N GLY A 141 11.48 -4.73 10.86
CA GLY A 141 12.30 -5.89 10.51
C GLY A 141 11.49 -7.03 9.86
N PRO A 142 12.16 -7.96 9.17
CA PRO A 142 11.49 -9.03 8.41
C PRO A 142 10.94 -10.17 9.29
N ASN A 143 11.30 -10.23 10.58
CA ASN A 143 10.96 -11.35 11.46
C ASN A 143 9.56 -11.21 12.07
N MET A 144 8.54 -11.17 11.22
CA MET A 144 7.14 -11.09 11.63
C MET A 144 6.50 -12.49 11.70
N PRO A 145 5.39 -12.68 12.45
CA PRO A 145 4.70 -13.96 12.48
C PRO A 145 4.41 -14.52 11.08
N GLY A 146 4.81 -15.78 10.85
CA GLY A 146 4.74 -16.47 9.55
C GLY A 146 5.98 -16.29 8.66
N ALA A 147 6.89 -15.37 8.98
CA ALA A 147 8.17 -15.27 8.30
C ALA A 147 9.05 -16.49 8.65
N PRO A 148 9.85 -16.99 7.69
CA PRO A 148 10.69 -18.15 7.91
C PRO A 148 11.78 -17.87 8.95
N CYS A 149 12.12 -18.89 9.72
CA CYS A 149 13.21 -18.87 10.68
C CYS A 149 13.86 -20.26 10.77
N ASP A 150 14.74 -20.48 11.74
CA ASP A 150 15.35 -21.78 12.07
C ASP A 150 15.33 -21.93 13.59
N ASP A 151 14.57 -22.88 14.11
CA ASP A 151 14.43 -23.11 15.57
C ASP A 151 15.56 -23.97 16.14
N GLY A 152 16.43 -24.50 15.27
CA GLY A 152 17.57 -25.34 15.59
C GLY A 152 17.22 -26.77 15.97
N ASP A 153 15.95 -27.18 15.92
CA ASP A 153 15.51 -28.55 16.18
C ASP A 153 15.51 -29.36 14.87
N PRO A 154 16.38 -30.39 14.73
CA PRO A 154 16.41 -31.20 13.52
C PRO A 154 15.17 -32.11 13.34
N ALA A 155 14.29 -32.22 14.33
CA ALA A 155 13.06 -33.00 14.25
C ALA A 155 11.88 -32.19 13.68
N THR A 156 12.05 -30.89 13.48
CA THR A 156 11.04 -29.98 12.93
C THR A 156 11.50 -29.44 11.57
N GLY A 157 10.56 -28.85 10.84
CA GLY A 157 10.87 -28.08 9.65
C GLY A 157 9.77 -27.10 9.30
N GLY A 158 10.01 -26.33 8.25
CA GLY A 158 9.11 -25.24 7.85
C GLY A 158 9.00 -24.16 8.92
N ASP A 159 10.07 -23.93 9.67
CA ASP A 159 10.06 -23.08 10.86
C ASP A 159 9.67 -21.66 10.52
N ALA A 160 8.79 -21.11 11.34
CA ALA A 160 8.29 -19.78 11.18
C ALA A 160 8.11 -19.11 12.54
N TRP A 161 8.21 -17.79 12.53
CA TRP A 161 7.89 -17.00 13.71
C TRP A 161 6.42 -17.17 14.09
N SER A 162 6.14 -17.52 15.34
CA SER A 162 4.80 -17.62 15.89
C SER A 162 4.23 -16.23 16.20
N ALA A 163 2.92 -16.15 16.50
CA ALA A 163 2.29 -14.91 16.99
C ALA A 163 2.84 -14.46 18.37
N ALA A 164 3.53 -15.35 19.09
CA ALA A 164 4.22 -15.06 20.34
C ALA A 164 5.71 -14.72 20.14
N CYS A 165 6.16 -14.56 18.89
CA CYS A 165 7.56 -14.33 18.53
C CYS A 165 8.52 -15.43 18.99
N GLU A 166 8.06 -16.67 18.88
CA GLU A 166 8.89 -17.86 19.05
C GLU A 166 9.15 -18.44 17.65
N CYS A 167 10.41 -18.74 17.34
CA CYS A 167 10.70 -19.51 16.15
C CYS A 167 10.37 -20.98 16.44
N ILE A 168 9.39 -21.53 15.71
CA ILE A 168 8.93 -22.90 15.89
C ILE A 168 8.68 -23.56 14.53
N GLY A 169 9.10 -24.81 14.39
CA GLY A 169 8.77 -25.66 13.26
C GLY A 169 7.62 -26.62 13.52
N ALA A 170 7.10 -27.20 12.44
CA ALA A 170 6.19 -28.34 12.52
C ALA A 170 7.00 -29.63 12.56
N LEU A 171 6.57 -30.61 13.37
CA LEU A 171 7.20 -31.93 13.40
C LEU A 171 7.27 -32.52 11.99
N LEU A 172 8.45 -32.99 11.62
CA LEU A 172 8.64 -33.73 10.38
C LEU A 172 7.95 -35.10 10.51
N ASP A 173 7.21 -35.49 9.49
CA ASP A 173 6.74 -36.85 9.36
C ASP A 173 7.86 -37.79 8.86
N CYS A 174 7.57 -39.07 8.69
CA CYS A 174 8.56 -40.06 8.26
C CYS A 174 9.08 -39.84 6.83
N GLU A 175 8.43 -38.99 6.04
CA GLU A 175 8.89 -38.57 4.71
C GLU A 175 9.65 -37.23 4.74
N GLY A 176 9.86 -36.65 5.93
CA GLY A 176 10.53 -35.37 6.11
C GLY A 176 9.65 -34.18 5.72
N VAL A 177 8.32 -34.35 5.71
CA VAL A 177 7.38 -33.28 5.41
C VAL A 177 6.92 -32.62 6.72
N PRO A 178 7.12 -31.30 6.90
CA PRO A 178 6.62 -30.59 8.06
C PRO A 178 5.09 -30.69 8.19
N GLY A 179 4.62 -31.20 9.32
CA GLY A 179 3.18 -31.41 9.58
C GLY A 179 2.52 -32.43 8.66
N GLY A 180 3.31 -33.30 8.03
CA GLY A 180 2.81 -34.34 7.13
C GLY A 180 2.08 -35.48 7.86
N ALA A 181 1.42 -36.32 7.08
CA ALA A 181 0.53 -37.37 7.61
C ALA A 181 1.23 -38.74 7.77
N SER A 182 2.47 -38.88 7.29
CA SER A 182 3.24 -40.13 7.31
C SER A 182 3.84 -40.37 8.70
N LEU A 183 2.96 -40.59 9.68
CA LEU A 183 3.31 -40.80 11.09
C LEU A 183 3.38 -42.30 11.43
N PRO A 184 4.06 -42.71 12.52
CA PRO A 184 4.04 -44.10 12.97
C PRO A 184 2.62 -44.66 13.09
N GLY A 185 2.37 -45.79 12.42
CA GLY A 185 1.09 -46.47 12.29
C GLY A 185 0.23 -46.03 11.10
N SER A 186 0.61 -44.99 10.34
CA SER A 186 -0.05 -44.68 9.07
C SER A 186 0.42 -45.65 7.99
N GLY A 187 -0.46 -45.93 7.03
CA GLY A 187 -0.16 -46.84 5.92
C GLY A 187 0.96 -46.30 5.03
N CYS A 188 1.75 -47.21 4.47
CA CYS A 188 2.81 -46.95 3.50
C CYS A 188 2.90 -48.11 2.49
N ASP A 189 3.94 -48.15 1.65
CA ASP A 189 4.26 -49.28 0.76
C ASP A 189 5.79 -49.50 0.83
N ASP A 190 6.21 -50.64 1.37
CA ASP A 190 7.64 -50.96 1.54
C ASP A 190 8.28 -51.54 0.26
N GLY A 191 7.48 -51.68 -0.81
CA GLY A 191 7.88 -52.21 -2.12
C GLY A 191 8.12 -53.72 -2.13
N ASN A 192 7.87 -54.43 -1.02
CA ASN A 192 8.04 -55.86 -0.93
C ASN A 192 6.71 -56.59 -1.22
N ALA A 193 6.68 -57.31 -2.35
CA ALA A 193 5.49 -58.06 -2.75
C ALA A 193 5.12 -59.26 -1.84
N LEU A 194 5.92 -59.56 -0.82
CA LEU A 194 5.67 -60.64 0.15
C LEU A 194 5.04 -60.17 1.46
N THR A 195 4.79 -58.87 1.61
CA THR A 195 4.18 -58.27 2.79
C THR A 195 2.81 -57.66 2.47
N GLU A 196 1.95 -57.55 3.48
CA GLU A 196 0.68 -56.84 3.42
C GLU A 196 0.51 -55.91 4.63
N ASN A 197 -0.44 -54.97 4.52
CA ASN A 197 -0.78 -54.00 5.57
C ASN A 197 0.41 -53.11 6.04
N ASP A 198 1.28 -52.74 5.11
CA ASP A 198 2.46 -51.92 5.36
C ASP A 198 2.13 -50.62 6.11
N ALA A 199 2.90 -50.34 7.17
CA ALA A 199 2.76 -49.15 7.98
C ALA A 199 4.12 -48.64 8.47
N TRP A 200 4.20 -47.34 8.76
CA TRP A 200 5.39 -46.74 9.36
C TRP A 200 5.56 -47.21 10.81
N ASP A 201 6.76 -47.66 11.18
CA ASP A 201 7.10 -47.98 12.56
C ASP A 201 7.52 -46.73 13.38
N ALA A 202 7.80 -46.91 14.67
CA ALA A 202 8.24 -45.82 15.56
C ALA A 202 9.62 -45.24 15.21
N SER A 203 10.38 -45.90 14.33
CA SER A 203 11.67 -45.45 13.83
C SER A 203 11.59 -44.94 12.38
N CYS A 204 10.37 -44.71 11.87
CA CYS A 204 10.11 -44.29 10.49
C CYS A 204 10.65 -45.24 9.42
N ASN A 205 10.59 -46.55 9.69
CA ASN A 205 10.74 -47.57 8.65
C ASN A 205 9.34 -47.98 8.17
N CYS A 206 9.11 -47.98 6.86
CA CYS A 206 7.92 -48.60 6.28
C CYS A 206 8.13 -50.13 6.27
N ILE A 207 7.27 -50.86 6.98
CA ILE A 207 7.34 -52.32 7.09
C ILE A 207 5.93 -52.94 7.03
N GLY A 208 5.79 -54.10 6.39
CA GLY A 208 4.54 -54.87 6.37
C GLY A 208 4.59 -56.23 7.07
N ASP A 209 3.40 -56.82 7.25
CA ASP A 209 3.23 -58.16 7.81
C ASP A 209 3.43 -59.23 6.72
N LEU A 210 4.17 -60.31 7.02
CA LEU A 210 4.39 -61.39 6.04
C LEU A 210 3.09 -62.08 5.65
N LEU A 211 2.89 -62.29 4.34
CA LEU A 211 1.76 -63.06 3.82
C LEU A 211 1.77 -64.52 4.34
N PRO A 212 0.59 -65.07 4.71
CA PRO A 212 0.45 -66.44 5.26
C PRO A 212 0.62 -67.57 4.24
#